data_AF-A0A5P9FJT5-F1
#
_entry.id   AF-A0A5P9FJT5-F1
#
_cell.length_a   1.000
_cell.length_b   1.000
_cell.length_c   1.000
_cell.angle_alpha   90.00
_cell.angle_beta   90.00
_cell.angle_gamma   90.00
#
_symmetry.space_group_name_H-M   'P 1'
#
loop_
_entity.id
_entity.type
_entity.pdbx_description
1 polymer ?
#
loop_
_entity_poly.entity_id
_entity_poly.type
_entity_poly.pdbx_seq_one_letter_code
_entity_poly.pdbx_strand_id
1 'polypeptide(L)'
;MKTAASLAWIVRVTFQFITAALLILLGLAAIAWTMSAALGHTAWLDLGLTFGDRAYHEAGMIVQIAVTTLIVGLLAYLPGNARVMALETSHRRFNMTMEDVTRAYRIAHAADRGGNFNLKSEFDSVRERIAYLRDHPDLAELEAPVIEVAAQMSHISRDLASVYSDDAVARARDFLIQRQNELEDFNQRLSGAKATATELRQWVDAVELDESVAKSQLTRLREDLMDILPEAFAPEVAQDSETESAADLIATGERDWLYAEDTGEEYDDDTAPGPEIIELISRKAAQ
;
A
#
# COMPACT_ATOMS: atom_id res chain seq x y z
N MET A 1 -20.56 -8.75 30.04
CA MET A 1 -20.24 -9.16 28.64
C MET A 1 -18.87 -8.66 28.17
N LYS A 2 -18.50 -7.39 28.37
CA LYS A 2 -17.17 -6.86 27.98
C LYS A 2 -15.98 -7.57 28.66
N THR A 3 -16.12 -8.00 29.92
CA THR A 3 -15.09 -8.68 30.71
C THR A 3 -14.84 -10.14 30.29
N ALA A 4 -15.88 -10.85 29.83
CA ALA A 4 -15.75 -12.22 29.33
C ALA A 4 -15.05 -12.25 27.97
N ALA A 5 -15.36 -11.27 27.10
CA ALA A 5 -14.69 -11.10 25.81
C ALA A 5 -13.20 -10.72 25.97
N SER A 6 -12.87 -9.86 26.95
CA SER A 6 -11.47 -9.51 27.23
C SER A 6 -10.68 -10.69 27.81
N LEU A 7 -11.28 -11.50 28.67
CA LEU A 7 -10.63 -12.69 29.23
C LEU A 7 -10.35 -13.74 28.13
N ALA A 8 -11.32 -14.02 27.27
CA ALA A 8 -11.16 -14.95 26.16
C ALA A 8 -10.05 -14.51 25.18
N TRP A 9 -9.95 -13.21 24.93
CA TRP A 9 -8.88 -12.64 24.10
C TRP A 9 -7.49 -12.85 24.74
N ILE A 10 -7.35 -12.55 26.03
CA ILE A 10 -6.08 -12.73 26.77
C ILE A 10 -5.68 -14.22 26.76
N VAL A 11 -6.62 -15.13 27.04
CA VAL A 11 -6.35 -16.57 27.04
C VAL A 11 -5.87 -17.04 25.66
N ARG A 12 -6.56 -16.63 24.58
CA ARG A 12 -6.19 -16.97 23.21
C ARG A 12 -4.79 -16.47 22.85
N VAL A 13 -4.49 -15.22 23.15
CA VAL A 13 -3.18 -14.61 22.86
C VAL A 13 -2.07 -15.33 23.64
N THR A 14 -2.29 -15.58 24.93
CA THR A 14 -1.32 -16.27 25.79
C THR A 14 -1.05 -17.69 25.27
N PHE A 15 -2.10 -18.42 24.91
CA PHE A 15 -1.97 -19.76 24.34
C PHE A 15 -1.17 -19.74 23.03
N GLN A 16 -1.46 -18.79 22.12
CA GLN A 16 -0.74 -18.64 20.86
C GLN A 16 0.76 -18.35 21.06
N PHE A 17 1.11 -17.48 22.02
CA PHE A 17 2.51 -17.21 22.36
C PHE A 17 3.23 -18.44 22.91
N ILE A 18 2.58 -19.17 23.83
CA ILE A 18 3.15 -20.40 24.41
C ILE A 18 3.37 -21.45 23.31
N THR A 19 2.39 -21.69 22.45
CA THR A 19 2.50 -22.64 21.35
C THR A 19 3.62 -22.26 20.38
N ALA A 20 3.71 -20.98 19.99
CA ALA A 20 4.78 -20.51 19.11
C ALA A 20 6.17 -20.68 19.76
N ALA A 21 6.31 -20.33 21.03
CA ALA A 21 7.55 -20.50 21.78
C ALA A 21 7.97 -21.98 21.87
N LEU A 22 7.02 -22.88 22.14
CA LEU A 22 7.28 -24.33 22.18
C LEU A 22 7.70 -24.87 20.81
N LEU A 23 7.07 -24.43 19.72
CA LEU A 23 7.44 -24.85 18.36
C LEU A 23 8.84 -24.37 17.97
N ILE A 24 9.19 -23.12 18.31
CA ILE A 24 10.54 -22.58 18.05
C ILE A 24 11.58 -23.37 18.84
N LEU A 25 11.32 -23.64 20.12
CA LEU A 25 12.21 -24.42 20.98
C LEU A 25 12.39 -25.85 20.44
N LEU A 26 11.31 -26.49 20.01
CA LEU A 26 11.34 -27.81 19.37
C LEU A 26 12.22 -27.80 18.11
N GLY A 27 12.06 -26.81 17.24
CA GLY A 27 12.88 -26.68 16.03
C GLY A 27 14.35 -26.46 16.33
N LEU A 28 14.68 -25.57 17.28
CA LEU A 28 16.07 -25.37 17.71
C LEU A 28 16.68 -26.65 18.28
N ALA A 29 15.92 -27.40 19.09
CA ALA A 29 16.38 -28.68 19.64
C ALA A 29 16.60 -29.73 18.55
N ALA A 30 15.69 -29.83 17.56
CA ALA A 30 15.82 -30.76 16.44
C ALA A 30 17.03 -30.44 15.54
N ILE A 31 17.26 -29.15 15.24
CA ILE A 31 18.45 -28.71 14.51
C ILE A 31 19.72 -29.03 15.30
N ALA A 32 19.76 -28.70 16.59
CA ALA A 32 20.91 -28.94 17.43
C ALA A 32 21.24 -30.44 17.54
N TRP A 33 20.23 -31.31 17.67
CA TRP A 33 20.41 -32.76 17.64
C TRP A 33 20.99 -33.21 16.30
N THR A 34 20.37 -32.85 15.18
CA THR A 34 20.81 -33.28 13.84
C THR A 34 22.21 -32.78 13.50
N MET A 35 22.55 -31.56 13.91
CA MET A 35 23.90 -31.00 13.73
C MET A 35 24.93 -31.66 14.64
N SER A 36 24.58 -31.97 15.89
CA SER A 36 25.42 -32.72 16.83
C SER A 36 25.70 -34.15 16.35
N ALA A 37 24.71 -34.81 15.75
CA ALA A 37 24.86 -36.13 15.14
C ALA A 37 25.75 -36.08 13.89
N ALA A 38 25.59 -35.04 13.05
CA ALA A 38 26.44 -34.82 11.88
C ALA A 38 27.92 -34.59 12.24
N LEU A 39 28.19 -33.92 13.37
CA LEU A 39 29.54 -33.72 13.89
C LEU A 39 30.11 -34.95 14.64
N GLY A 40 29.33 -36.03 14.77
CA GLY A 40 29.75 -37.26 15.45
C GLY A 40 29.75 -37.19 16.97
N HIS A 41 29.15 -36.15 17.57
CA HIS A 41 29.05 -36.00 19.03
C HIS A 41 27.93 -36.84 19.64
N THR A 42 26.83 -37.03 18.91
CA THR A 42 25.68 -37.87 19.33
C THR A 42 25.37 -38.93 18.29
N ALA A 43 24.76 -40.04 18.72
CA ALA A 43 24.29 -41.06 17.79
C ALA A 43 23.13 -40.53 16.94
N TRP A 44 23.09 -40.98 15.68
CA TRP A 44 21.91 -40.82 14.83
C TRP A 44 20.73 -41.63 15.39
N LEU A 45 19.52 -41.23 15.02
CA LEU A 45 18.34 -42.06 15.26
C LEU A 45 18.57 -43.42 14.60
N ASP A 46 18.50 -44.50 15.39
CA ASP A 46 18.58 -45.87 14.89
C ASP A 46 17.16 -46.41 14.70
N LEU A 47 16.82 -46.71 13.45
CA LEU A 47 15.52 -47.22 13.06
C LEU A 47 15.71 -48.27 11.99
N GLY A 48 15.51 -49.54 12.37
CA GLY A 48 15.55 -50.65 11.44
C GLY A 48 14.30 -50.65 10.56
N LEU A 49 14.45 -50.31 9.28
CA LEU A 49 13.38 -50.38 8.29
C LEU A 49 13.66 -51.51 7.32
N THR A 50 12.73 -52.45 7.20
CA THR A 50 12.78 -53.52 6.19
C THR A 50 11.73 -53.25 5.13
N PHE A 51 12.13 -53.40 3.86
CA PHE A 51 11.20 -53.31 2.74
C PHE A 51 11.42 -54.52 1.84
N GLY A 52 10.47 -55.46 1.88
CA GLY A 52 10.67 -56.81 1.35
C GLY A 52 11.84 -57.51 2.06
N ASP A 53 12.74 -58.11 1.28
CA ASP A 53 13.91 -58.83 1.81
C ASP A 53 15.14 -57.92 2.07
N ARG A 54 15.04 -56.61 1.85
CA ARG A 54 16.14 -55.67 2.09
C ARG A 54 15.95 -54.89 3.39
N ALA A 55 16.97 -54.92 4.24
CA ALA A 55 17.08 -54.08 5.42
C ALA A 55 17.84 -52.79 5.10
N TYR A 56 17.26 -51.64 5.47
CA TYR A 56 17.87 -50.32 5.36
C TYR A 56 18.32 -49.86 6.75
N HIS A 57 19.64 -49.89 6.98
CA HIS A 57 20.24 -49.39 8.24
C HIS A 57 20.25 -47.86 8.32
N GLU A 58 20.30 -47.17 7.18
CA GLU A 58 20.33 -45.69 7.13
C GLU A 58 18.95 -45.03 7.30
N ALA A 59 17.90 -45.82 7.50
CA ALA A 59 16.53 -45.31 7.53
C ALA A 59 16.32 -44.29 8.68
N GLY A 60 16.94 -44.53 9.84
CA GLY A 60 16.84 -43.60 10.96
C GLY A 60 17.49 -42.24 10.71
N MET A 61 18.65 -42.19 10.05
CA MET A 61 19.29 -40.95 9.62
C MET A 61 18.40 -40.15 8.67
N ILE A 62 17.83 -40.82 7.65
CA ILE A 62 16.96 -40.19 6.65
C ILE A 62 15.71 -39.60 7.31
N VAL A 63 15.07 -40.37 8.22
CA VAL A 63 13.89 -39.91 8.97
C VAL A 63 14.22 -38.71 9.85
N GLN A 64 15.36 -38.73 10.55
CA GLN A 64 15.76 -37.62 11.41
C GLN A 64 15.97 -36.32 10.62
N ILE A 65 16.65 -36.40 9.46
CA ILE A 65 16.86 -35.24 8.57
C ILE A 65 15.52 -34.75 8.02
N ALA A 66 14.67 -35.65 7.52
CA ALA A 66 13.37 -35.30 6.95
C ALA A 66 12.46 -34.60 7.97
N VAL A 67 12.38 -35.12 9.20
CA VAL A 67 11.60 -34.51 10.29
C VAL A 67 12.16 -33.14 10.68
N THR A 68 13.49 -33.01 10.74
CA THR A 68 14.12 -31.71 11.05
C THR A 68 13.82 -30.67 9.97
N THR A 69 13.95 -31.04 8.69
CA THR A 69 13.62 -30.16 7.56
C THR A 69 12.14 -29.77 7.55
N LEU A 70 11.23 -30.70 7.86
CA LEU A 70 9.80 -30.41 7.99
C LEU A 70 9.53 -29.36 9.09
N ILE A 71 10.13 -29.52 10.26
CA ILE A 71 9.96 -28.57 11.39
C ILE A 71 10.51 -27.19 11.02
N VAL A 72 11.67 -27.13 10.36
CA VAL A 72 12.26 -25.87 9.88
C VAL A 72 11.37 -25.19 8.84
N GLY A 73 10.83 -25.95 7.89
CA GLY A 73 9.88 -25.44 6.90
C GLY A 73 8.61 -24.87 7.55
N LEU A 74 8.06 -25.55 8.56
CA LEU A 74 6.91 -25.06 9.31
C LEU A 74 7.22 -23.76 10.06
N LEU A 75 8.42 -23.64 10.65
CA LEU A 75 8.86 -22.41 11.32
C LEU A 75 9.04 -21.24 10.35
N ALA A 76 9.49 -21.50 9.12
CA ALA A 76 9.61 -20.48 8.08
C ALA A 76 8.24 -19.92 7.62
N TYR A 77 7.16 -20.69 7.75
CA TYR A 77 5.80 -20.29 7.34
C TYR A 77 5.11 -19.34 8.34
N LEU A 78 5.46 -19.41 9.63
CA LEU A 78 4.88 -18.58 10.70
C LEU A 78 4.94 -17.05 10.45
N PRO A 79 6.09 -16.45 10.09
CA PRO A 79 6.17 -15.00 9.87
C PRO A 79 5.38 -14.53 8.64
N GLY A 80 5.28 -15.36 7.58
CA GLY A 80 4.54 -15.05 6.36
C GLY A 80 3.04 -14.91 6.63
N ASN A 81 2.46 -15.89 7.32
CA ASN A 81 1.03 -15.88 7.65
C ASN A 81 0.63 -14.72 8.58
N ALA A 82 1.52 -14.34 9.51
CA ALA A 82 1.30 -13.19 10.38
C ALA A 82 1.24 -11.86 9.60
N ARG A 83 2.08 -11.72 8.56
CA ARG A 83 2.09 -10.54 7.69
C ARG A 83 0.81 -10.44 6.86
N VAL A 84 0.35 -11.55 6.28
CA VAL A 84 -0.89 -11.59 5.47
C VAL A 84 -2.11 -11.21 6.32
N MET A 85 -2.24 -11.80 7.51
CA MET A 85 -3.34 -11.48 8.43
C MET A 85 -3.33 -10.01 8.89
N ALA A 86 -2.15 -9.39 9.02
CA ALA A 86 -2.02 -7.97 9.33
C ALA A 86 -2.52 -7.07 8.17
N LEU A 87 -2.23 -7.44 6.93
CA LEU A 87 -2.68 -6.74 5.73
C LEU A 87 -4.20 -6.84 5.53
N GLU A 88 -4.79 -8.01 5.75
CA GLU A 88 -6.25 -8.16 5.67
C GLU A 88 -6.97 -7.34 6.74
N THR A 89 -6.39 -7.27 7.94
CA THR A 89 -7.00 -6.52 9.06
C THR A 89 -6.86 -5.01 8.87
N SER A 90 -5.74 -4.53 8.29
CA SER A 90 -5.58 -3.11 7.98
C SER A 90 -6.55 -2.67 6.88
N HIS A 91 -6.76 -3.50 5.85
CA HIS A 91 -7.72 -3.23 4.77
C HIS A 91 -9.17 -3.17 5.30
N ARG A 92 -9.56 -4.09 6.21
CA ARG A 92 -10.90 -4.10 6.80
C ARG A 92 -11.18 -2.92 7.75
N ARG A 93 -10.14 -2.39 8.41
CA ARG A 93 -10.24 -1.23 9.31
C ARG A 93 -10.40 0.11 8.58
N PHE A 94 -10.21 0.15 7.26
CA PHE A 94 -10.35 1.36 6.47
C PHE A 94 -11.81 1.70 6.11
N ASN A 95 -12.75 0.76 6.31
CA ASN A 95 -14.17 1.05 6.13
C ASN A 95 -14.69 1.89 7.29
N MET A 96 -14.86 3.19 7.05
CA MET A 96 -15.45 4.14 7.99
C MET A 96 -16.82 3.63 8.47
N THR A 97 -16.94 3.33 9.76
CA THR A 97 -18.18 2.82 10.34
C THR A 97 -19.22 3.94 10.42
N MET A 98 -20.51 3.65 10.18
CA MET A 98 -21.59 4.62 10.34
C MET A 98 -21.63 5.25 11.75
N GLU A 99 -21.12 4.54 12.75
CA GLU A 99 -21.01 5.00 14.12
C GLU A 99 -19.94 6.09 14.32
N ASP A 100 -18.82 6.02 13.58
CA ASP A 100 -17.78 7.07 13.58
C ASP A 100 -18.30 8.33 12.87
N VAL A 101 -19.03 8.16 11.76
CA VAL A 101 -19.71 9.26 11.06
C VAL A 101 -20.75 9.93 11.96
N THR A 102 -21.56 9.12 12.66
CA THR A 102 -22.59 9.63 13.58
C THR A 102 -21.96 10.38 14.75
N ARG A 103 -20.86 9.87 15.31
CA ARG A 103 -20.10 10.54 16.38
C ARG A 103 -19.53 11.87 15.90
N ALA A 104 -18.88 11.90 14.74
CA ALA A 104 -18.33 13.12 14.16
C ALA A 104 -19.42 14.17 13.88
N TYR A 105 -20.53 13.75 13.28
CA TYR A 105 -21.70 14.60 13.02
C TYR A 105 -22.25 15.23 14.30
N ARG A 106 -22.39 14.41 15.37
CA ARG A 106 -22.85 14.90 16.67
C ARG A 106 -21.94 15.94 17.29
N ILE A 107 -20.61 15.76 17.19
CA ILE A 107 -19.62 16.70 17.73
C ILE A 107 -19.68 18.02 16.97
N ALA A 108 -19.74 17.97 15.63
CA ALA A 108 -19.85 19.15 14.79
C ALA A 108 -21.14 19.94 15.08
N HIS A 109 -22.29 19.26 15.19
CA HIS A 109 -23.58 19.90 15.45
C HIS A 109 -23.76 20.40 16.90
N ALA A 110 -23.10 19.78 17.88
CA ALA A 110 -23.11 20.30 19.25
C ALA A 110 -22.40 21.65 19.37
N ALA A 111 -21.29 21.83 18.64
CA ALA A 111 -20.56 23.10 18.59
C ALA A 111 -21.38 24.20 17.91
N ASP A 112 -22.06 23.88 16.81
CA ASP A 112 -22.87 24.83 16.03
C ASP A 112 -24.12 25.33 16.79
N ARG A 113 -24.83 24.41 17.46
CA ARG A 113 -26.00 24.78 18.27
C ARG A 113 -25.65 25.65 19.47
N GLY A 114 -24.42 25.57 20.00
CA GLY A 114 -23.97 26.45 21.09
C GLY A 114 -23.94 27.93 20.70
N GLY A 115 -23.69 28.25 19.43
CA GLY A 115 -23.61 29.64 18.95
C GLY A 115 -24.97 30.29 18.69
N ASN A 116 -25.92 29.56 18.09
CA ASN A 116 -27.19 30.13 17.66
C ASN A 116 -28.16 30.50 18.81
N PHE A 117 -28.07 29.86 19.98
CA PHE A 117 -28.92 30.21 21.12
C PHE A 117 -28.46 31.45 21.90
N ASN A 118 -27.21 31.92 21.70
CA ASN A 118 -26.73 33.16 22.29
C ASN A 118 -27.34 34.41 21.62
N LEU A 119 -27.71 34.36 20.34
CA LEU A 119 -28.31 35.51 19.65
C LEU A 119 -29.58 36.04 20.32
N LYS A 120 -30.38 35.17 20.95
CA LYS A 120 -31.60 35.58 21.66
C LYS A 120 -31.28 36.22 23.04
N SER A 121 -30.31 35.68 23.77
CA SER A 121 -29.88 36.27 25.05
C SER A 121 -29.15 37.59 24.85
N GLU A 122 -28.38 37.74 23.77
CA GLU A 122 -27.75 39.00 23.39
C GLU A 122 -28.80 40.05 23.00
N PHE A 123 -29.90 39.67 22.34
CA PHE A 123 -30.97 40.61 21.98
C PHE A 123 -31.73 41.13 23.21
N ASP A 124 -31.98 40.26 24.20
CA ASP A 124 -32.60 40.66 25.46
C ASP A 124 -31.64 41.52 26.31
N SER A 125 -30.34 41.24 26.32
CA SER A 125 -29.34 42.06 27.02
C SER A 125 -29.22 43.47 26.42
N VAL A 126 -29.29 43.59 25.09
CA VAL A 126 -29.31 44.88 24.38
C VAL A 126 -30.61 45.64 24.68
N ARG A 127 -31.76 44.95 24.70
CA ARG A 127 -33.05 45.57 25.05
C ARG A 127 -33.05 46.10 26.49
N GLU A 128 -32.52 45.32 27.43
CA GLU A 128 -32.41 45.71 28.83
C GLU A 128 -31.46 46.90 29.01
N ARG A 129 -30.35 46.94 28.25
CA ARG A 129 -29.42 48.07 28.25
C ARG A 129 -30.02 49.35 27.65
N ILE A 130 -30.80 49.24 26.58
CA ILE A 130 -31.51 50.38 25.98
C ILE A 130 -32.62 50.90 26.90
N ALA A 131 -33.30 50.00 27.64
CA ALA A 131 -34.23 50.41 28.69
C ALA A 131 -33.49 51.13 29.83
N TYR A 132 -32.39 50.56 30.32
CA TYR A 132 -31.56 51.15 31.38
C TYR A 132 -30.99 52.53 31.02
N LEU A 133 -30.48 52.71 29.79
CA LEU A 133 -29.91 53.98 29.34
C LEU A 133 -30.98 55.06 29.12
N ARG A 134 -32.21 54.67 28.77
CA ARG A 134 -33.36 55.57 28.59
C ARG A 134 -33.92 56.07 29.92
N ASP A 135 -33.85 55.25 30.96
CA ASP A 135 -34.35 55.60 32.30
C ASP A 135 -33.25 56.24 33.19
N HIS A 136 -32.03 56.43 32.67
CA HIS A 136 -30.90 56.97 33.43
C HIS A 136 -31.00 58.50 33.58
N PRO A 137 -30.96 59.04 34.81
CA PRO A 137 -31.26 60.45 35.11
C PRO A 137 -30.33 61.46 34.42
N ASP A 138 -29.08 61.07 34.14
CA ASP A 138 -28.09 61.91 33.47
C ASP A 138 -28.17 61.89 31.92
N LEU A 139 -28.94 60.97 31.32
CA LEU A 139 -29.10 60.84 29.85
C LEU A 139 -30.49 61.24 29.37
N ALA A 140 -31.38 61.68 30.27
CA ALA A 140 -32.77 62.03 29.96
C ALA A 140 -32.93 63.19 28.95
N GLU A 141 -31.86 63.98 28.75
CA GLU A 141 -31.83 65.14 27.84
C GLU A 141 -31.33 64.77 26.43
N LEU A 142 -30.80 63.56 26.22
CA LEU A 142 -30.35 63.07 24.92
C LEU A 142 -31.51 62.42 24.18
N GLU A 143 -31.91 62.99 23.04
CA GLU A 143 -32.98 62.45 22.21
C GLU A 143 -32.67 60.99 21.79
N ALA A 144 -33.72 60.14 21.79
CA ALA A 144 -33.64 58.71 21.49
C ALA A 144 -32.76 58.29 20.28
N PRO A 145 -32.67 59.07 19.18
CA PRO A 145 -31.80 58.73 18.05
C PRO A 145 -30.30 58.73 18.38
N VAL A 146 -29.84 59.59 19.31
CA VAL A 146 -28.40 59.71 19.63
C VAL A 146 -27.92 58.49 20.43
N ILE A 147 -28.76 57.97 21.32
CA ILE A 147 -28.48 56.76 22.10
C ILE A 147 -28.48 55.52 21.20
N GLU A 148 -29.36 55.47 20.20
CA GLU A 148 -29.42 54.38 19.22
C GLU A 148 -28.18 54.37 18.30
N VAL A 149 -27.73 55.54 17.84
CA VAL A 149 -26.50 55.67 17.03
C VAL A 149 -25.25 55.29 17.84
N ALA A 150 -25.17 55.67 19.12
CA ALA A 150 -24.07 55.27 20.00
C ALA A 150 -24.05 53.74 20.24
N ALA A 151 -25.22 53.12 20.40
CA ALA A 151 -25.33 51.66 20.51
C ALA A 151 -24.93 50.94 19.21
N GLN A 152 -25.34 51.45 18.04
CA GLN A 152 -24.93 50.91 16.73
C GLN A 152 -23.42 51.07 16.48
N MET A 153 -22.85 52.24 16.79
CA MET A 153 -21.40 52.48 16.68
C MET A 153 -20.59 51.59 17.62
N SER A 154 -21.12 51.26 18.81
CA SER A 154 -20.49 50.31 19.73
C SER A 154 -20.44 48.89 19.16
N HIS A 155 -21.50 48.46 18.47
CA HIS A 155 -21.55 47.15 17.83
C HIS A 155 -20.59 47.04 16.64
N ILE A 156 -20.60 48.05 15.75
CA ILE A 156 -19.68 48.09 14.59
C ILE A 156 -18.21 48.10 15.05
N SER A 157 -17.90 48.86 16.10
CA SER A 157 -16.55 48.89 16.68
C SER A 157 -16.16 47.55 17.32
N ARG A 158 -17.12 46.84 17.93
CA ARG A 158 -16.88 45.52 18.51
C ARG A 158 -16.67 44.45 17.43
N ASP A 159 -17.44 44.51 16.35
CA ASP A 159 -17.30 43.61 15.22
C ASP A 159 -15.95 43.82 14.53
N LEU A 160 -15.54 45.06 14.26
CA LEU A 160 -14.21 45.35 13.72
C LEU A 160 -13.10 44.88 14.67
N ALA A 161 -13.23 45.14 15.98
CA ALA A 161 -12.26 44.70 16.97
C ALA A 161 -12.19 43.17 17.07
N SER A 162 -13.27 42.45 16.78
CA SER A 162 -13.26 40.98 16.74
C SER A 162 -12.56 40.44 15.49
N VAL A 163 -12.84 41.02 14.32
CA VAL A 163 -12.28 40.62 13.02
C VAL A 163 -10.80 40.95 12.94
N TYR A 164 -10.40 42.10 13.45
CA TYR A 164 -9.02 42.58 13.50
C TYR A 164 -8.40 42.45 14.89
N SER A 165 -8.90 41.52 15.70
CA SER A 165 -8.25 41.20 16.97
C SER A 165 -6.83 40.68 16.71
N ASP A 166 -5.91 40.99 17.61
CA ASP A 166 -4.52 40.52 17.52
C ASP A 166 -4.46 38.99 17.38
N ASP A 167 -5.36 38.27 18.06
CA ASP A 167 -5.51 36.82 17.98
C ASP A 167 -5.98 36.33 16.59
N ALA A 168 -6.89 37.06 15.94
CA ALA A 168 -7.32 36.73 14.58
C ALA A 168 -6.20 36.96 13.56
N VAL A 169 -5.47 38.06 13.71
CA VAL A 169 -4.32 38.40 12.85
C VAL A 169 -3.17 37.40 13.06
N ALA A 170 -2.89 37.00 14.31
CA ALA A 170 -1.89 35.99 14.63
C ALA A 170 -2.23 34.63 13.98
N ARG A 171 -3.47 34.16 14.11
CA ARG A 171 -3.92 32.91 13.45
C ARG A 171 -3.84 32.98 11.93
N ALA A 172 -4.21 34.11 11.33
CA ALA A 172 -4.09 34.30 9.89
C ALA A 172 -2.62 34.25 9.44
N ARG A 173 -1.71 34.85 10.21
CA ARG A 173 -0.26 34.76 9.97
C ARG A 173 0.24 33.32 10.05
N ASP A 174 -0.16 32.58 11.09
CA ASP A 174 0.26 31.19 11.26
C ASP A 174 -0.22 30.31 10.11
N PHE A 175 -1.47 30.51 9.66
CA PHE A 175 -2.00 29.82 8.48
C PHE A 175 -1.18 30.11 7.22
N LEU A 176 -0.79 31.38 7.00
CA LEU A 176 0.06 31.76 5.86
C LEU A 176 1.47 31.16 5.94
N ILE A 177 2.05 31.05 7.14
CA ILE A 177 3.34 30.39 7.35
C ILE A 177 3.21 28.89 7.04
N GLN A 178 2.17 28.24 7.56
CA GLN A 178 1.91 26.83 7.28
C GLN A 178 1.73 26.59 5.77
N ARG A 179 0.94 27.42 5.08
CA ARG A 179 0.74 27.32 3.63
C ARG A 179 2.03 27.53 2.83
N GLN A 180 2.93 28.39 3.29
CA GLN A 180 4.25 28.58 2.66
C GLN A 180 5.10 27.32 2.80
N ASN A 181 5.16 26.72 3.99
CA ASN A 181 5.90 25.47 4.20
C ASN A 181 5.31 24.33 3.34
N GLU A 182 3.98 24.22 3.27
CA GLU A 182 3.31 23.24 2.41
C GLU A 182 3.61 23.46 0.91
N LEU A 183 3.72 24.71 0.45
CA LEU A 183 4.13 25.03 -0.92
C LEU A 183 5.58 24.68 -1.21
N GLU A 184 6.48 24.85 -0.24
CA GLU A 184 7.89 24.47 -0.37
C GLU A 184 8.02 22.95 -0.53
N ASP A 185 7.35 22.18 0.33
CA ASP A 185 7.29 20.72 0.22
C ASP A 185 6.72 20.26 -1.12
N PHE A 186 5.65 20.92 -1.59
CA PHE A 186 5.05 20.62 -2.89
C PHE A 186 6.01 20.89 -4.04
N ASN A 187 6.72 22.02 -4.02
CA ASN A 187 7.72 22.36 -5.03
C ASN A 187 8.88 21.36 -5.03
N GLN A 188 9.31 20.88 -3.86
CA GLN A 188 10.34 19.85 -3.77
C GLN A 188 9.89 18.55 -4.45
N ARG A 189 8.67 18.09 -4.17
CA ARG A 189 8.08 16.90 -4.82
C ARG A 189 7.94 17.08 -6.33
N LEU A 190 7.48 18.26 -6.77
CA LEU A 190 7.35 18.58 -8.18
C LEU A 190 8.70 18.56 -8.90
N SER A 191 9.76 19.07 -8.25
CA SER A 191 11.11 19.03 -8.81
C SER A 191 11.63 17.59 -8.96
N GLY A 192 11.41 16.74 -7.95
CA GLY A 192 11.73 15.31 -8.02
C GLY A 192 10.99 14.60 -9.16
N ALA A 193 9.68 14.83 -9.29
CA ALA A 193 8.88 14.25 -10.37
C ALA A 193 9.39 14.68 -11.77
N LYS A 194 9.81 15.94 -11.93
CA LYS A 194 10.39 16.43 -13.19
C LYS A 194 11.74 15.78 -13.51
N ALA A 195 12.59 15.57 -12.50
CA ALA A 195 13.86 14.88 -12.68
C ALA A 195 13.63 13.45 -13.16
N THR A 196 12.75 12.70 -12.47
CA THR A 196 12.38 11.34 -12.88
C THR A 196 11.79 11.30 -14.30
N ALA A 197 10.92 12.25 -14.66
CA ALA A 197 10.37 12.31 -16.02
C ALA A 197 11.45 12.55 -17.09
N THR A 198 12.50 13.30 -16.75
CA THR A 198 13.64 13.55 -17.65
C THR A 198 14.51 12.30 -17.79
N GLU A 199 14.79 11.61 -16.69
CA GLU A 199 15.53 10.34 -16.68
C GLU A 199 14.80 9.27 -17.50
N LEU A 200 13.47 9.14 -17.32
CA LEU A 200 12.66 8.20 -18.10
C LEU A 200 12.72 8.50 -19.60
N ARG A 201 12.70 9.78 -20.00
CA ARG A 201 12.86 10.15 -21.41
C ARG A 201 14.22 9.73 -21.95
N GLN A 202 15.28 9.96 -21.18
CA GLN A 202 16.63 9.53 -21.58
C GLN A 202 16.75 8.00 -21.70
N TRP A 203 16.08 7.24 -20.83
CA TRP A 203 16.04 5.78 -20.93
C TRP A 203 15.29 5.30 -22.17
N VAL A 204 14.17 5.95 -22.51
CA VAL A 204 13.45 5.65 -23.76
C VAL A 204 14.35 5.87 -24.96
N ASP A 205 15.01 7.03 -25.05
CA ASP A 205 15.91 7.35 -26.17
C ASP A 205 17.08 6.34 -26.26
N ALA A 206 17.63 5.90 -25.12
CA ALA A 206 18.69 4.90 -25.08
C ALA A 206 18.21 3.52 -25.56
N VAL A 207 17.04 3.08 -25.10
CA VAL A 207 16.44 1.80 -25.52
C VAL A 207 16.12 1.80 -27.01
N GLU A 208 15.58 2.89 -27.54
CA GLU A 208 15.31 3.02 -28.99
C GLU A 208 16.60 2.92 -29.82
N LEU A 209 17.70 3.53 -29.35
CA LEU A 209 19.01 3.42 -29.99
C LEU A 209 19.52 1.98 -29.95
N ASP A 210 19.46 1.32 -28.79
CA ASP A 210 19.90 -0.06 -28.63
C ASP A 210 19.09 -1.03 -29.49
N GLU A 211 17.77 -0.81 -29.61
CA GLU A 211 16.90 -1.58 -30.49
C GLU A 211 17.30 -1.39 -31.97
N SER A 212 17.61 -0.16 -32.39
CA SER A 212 18.06 0.11 -33.75
C SER A 212 19.38 -0.60 -34.08
N VAL A 213 20.31 -0.65 -33.11
CA VAL A 213 21.58 -1.38 -33.24
C VAL A 213 21.31 -2.89 -33.32
N ALA A 214 20.51 -3.45 -32.41
CA ALA A 214 20.16 -4.86 -32.41
C ALA A 214 19.49 -5.29 -33.73
N LYS A 215 18.60 -4.46 -34.28
CA LYS A 215 17.95 -4.69 -35.58
C LYS A 215 18.95 -4.70 -36.73
N SER A 216 19.94 -3.80 -36.71
CA SER A 216 21.01 -3.78 -37.71
C SER A 216 21.90 -5.03 -37.63
N GLN A 217 22.24 -5.47 -36.41
CA GLN A 217 23.04 -6.67 -36.16
C GLN A 217 22.30 -7.93 -36.62
N LEU A 218 21.00 -8.05 -36.32
CA LEU A 218 20.18 -9.15 -36.78
C LEU A 218 20.08 -9.18 -38.31
N THR A 219 19.92 -8.01 -38.94
CA THR A 219 19.87 -7.89 -40.40
C THR A 219 21.16 -8.36 -41.04
N ARG A 220 22.31 -7.94 -40.51
CA ARG A 220 23.63 -8.36 -40.98
C ARG A 220 23.86 -9.85 -40.73
N LEU A 221 23.54 -10.36 -39.55
CA LEU A 221 23.67 -11.78 -39.24
C LEU A 221 22.83 -12.63 -40.20
N ARG A 222 21.63 -12.18 -40.55
CA ARG A 222 20.79 -12.84 -41.57
C ARG A 222 21.46 -12.82 -42.94
N GLU A 223 22.04 -11.69 -43.36
CA GLU A 223 22.76 -11.59 -44.63
C GLU A 223 23.99 -12.52 -44.66
N ASP A 224 24.79 -12.52 -43.59
CA ASP A 224 25.95 -13.42 -43.43
C ASP A 224 25.51 -14.90 -43.48
N LEU A 225 24.38 -15.26 -42.85
CA LEU A 225 23.83 -16.62 -42.90
C LEU A 225 23.32 -16.99 -44.31
N MET A 226 22.71 -16.06 -45.04
CA MET A 226 22.27 -16.28 -46.42
C MET A 226 23.44 -16.51 -47.37
N ASP A 227 24.59 -15.87 -47.15
CA ASP A 227 25.81 -16.08 -47.94
C ASP A 227 26.44 -17.46 -47.67
N ILE A 228 26.48 -17.88 -46.39
CA ILE A 228 27.07 -19.18 -46.01
C ILE A 228 26.18 -20.36 -46.42
N LEU A 229 24.86 -20.20 -46.35
CA LEU A 229 23.90 -21.27 -46.62
C LEU A 229 22.79 -20.82 -47.59
N PRO A 230 23.12 -20.53 -48.85
CA PRO A 230 22.15 -20.02 -49.82
C PRO A 230 21.07 -21.05 -50.15
N GLU A 231 21.37 -22.35 -50.05
CA GLU A 231 20.41 -23.44 -50.34
C GLU A 231 19.29 -23.55 -49.31
N ALA A 232 19.51 -23.14 -48.05
CA ALA A 232 18.47 -23.17 -47.00
C ALA A 232 17.54 -21.94 -47.05
N PHE A 233 17.97 -20.86 -47.71
CA PHE A 233 17.19 -19.63 -47.88
C PHE A 233 16.76 -19.38 -49.33
N ALA A 234 17.08 -20.30 -50.25
CA ALA A 234 16.54 -20.27 -51.59
C ALA A 234 15.01 -20.37 -51.50
N PRO A 235 14.24 -19.50 -52.19
CA PRO A 235 12.81 -19.72 -52.32
C PRO A 235 12.67 -21.06 -53.03
N GLU A 236 12.16 -22.06 -52.30
CA GLU A 236 11.82 -23.35 -52.86
C GLU A 236 10.99 -23.08 -54.11
N VAL A 237 11.53 -23.49 -55.27
CA VAL A 237 10.84 -23.35 -56.55
C VAL A 237 9.49 -24.03 -56.36
N ALA A 238 8.44 -23.21 -56.39
CA ALA A 238 7.05 -23.56 -56.13
C ALA A 238 6.75 -25.03 -56.42
N GLN A 239 6.64 -25.82 -55.36
CA GLN A 239 5.58 -26.81 -55.30
C GLN A 239 4.47 -26.17 -54.48
N ASP A 240 3.30 -26.08 -55.10
CA ASP A 240 2.07 -25.58 -54.50
C ASP A 240 1.82 -26.28 -53.15
N SER A 241 2.20 -25.61 -52.07
CA SER A 241 1.62 -25.83 -50.76
C SER A 241 1.23 -24.46 -50.24
N GLU A 242 -0.09 -24.27 -50.16
CA GLU A 242 -0.82 -23.15 -49.62
C GLU A 242 -0.04 -22.43 -48.51
N THR A 243 0.62 -21.33 -48.87
CA THR A 243 1.13 -20.38 -47.89
C THR A 243 -0.07 -19.54 -47.47
N GLU A 244 -0.73 -19.94 -46.38
CA GLU A 244 -1.50 -18.99 -45.58
C GLU A 244 -0.58 -17.80 -45.29
N SER A 245 -0.92 -16.67 -45.91
CA SER A 245 -0.14 -15.45 -45.80
C SER A 245 -0.07 -15.05 -44.33
N ALA A 246 1.12 -14.73 -43.83
CA ALA A 246 1.26 -14.15 -42.48
C ALA A 246 0.42 -12.88 -42.28
N ALA A 247 -0.05 -12.25 -43.38
CA ALA A 247 -1.02 -11.16 -43.34
C ALA A 247 -2.44 -11.62 -42.92
N ASP A 248 -2.86 -12.85 -43.24
CA ASP A 248 -4.15 -13.41 -42.80
C ASP A 248 -4.13 -13.80 -41.31
N LEU A 249 -3.00 -14.29 -40.79
CA LEU A 249 -2.86 -14.57 -39.35
C LEU A 249 -2.90 -13.29 -38.52
N ILE A 250 -2.37 -12.17 -39.04
CA ILE A 250 -2.43 -10.86 -38.37
C ILE A 250 -3.83 -10.24 -38.49
N ALA A 251 -4.55 -10.45 -39.60
CA ALA A 251 -5.92 -9.98 -39.77
C ALA A 251 -6.94 -10.75 -38.92
N THR A 252 -6.66 -12.03 -38.62
CA THR A 252 -7.54 -12.88 -37.81
C THR A 252 -7.22 -12.82 -36.31
N GLY A 253 -6.01 -12.39 -35.95
CA GLY A 253 -5.57 -12.20 -34.55
C GLY A 253 -5.90 -10.82 -33.95
N GLU A 254 -6.89 -10.12 -34.49
CA GLU A 254 -7.25 -8.78 -34.02
C GLU A 254 -8.13 -8.85 -32.75
N ARG A 255 -7.47 -8.66 -31.60
CA ARG A 255 -8.00 -8.15 -30.32
C ARG A 255 -8.85 -9.12 -29.47
N ASP A 256 -8.20 -10.05 -28.78
CA ASP A 256 -8.83 -10.79 -27.66
C ASP A 256 -8.08 -10.67 -26.32
N TRP A 257 -7.02 -9.85 -26.24
CA TRP A 257 -6.29 -9.64 -24.98
C TRP A 257 -6.76 -8.40 -24.19
N LEU A 258 -7.63 -7.57 -24.77
CA LEU A 258 -8.09 -6.32 -24.15
C LEU A 258 -9.46 -6.45 -23.44
N TYR A 259 -10.15 -7.59 -23.58
CA TYR A 259 -11.47 -7.86 -23.00
C TYR A 259 -11.63 -9.31 -22.52
N ALA A 260 -10.57 -9.92 -21.98
CA ALA A 260 -10.75 -11.15 -21.20
C ALA A 260 -11.63 -10.80 -19.99
N GLU A 261 -12.93 -11.04 -20.12
CA GLU A 261 -13.89 -11.01 -19.04
C GLU A 261 -13.39 -12.01 -18.01
N ASP A 262 -13.22 -11.56 -16.76
CA ASP A 262 -12.71 -12.32 -15.62
C ASP A 262 -13.69 -13.47 -15.31
N THR A 263 -13.63 -14.52 -16.12
CA THR A 263 -14.19 -15.82 -15.80
C THR A 263 -13.19 -16.43 -14.85
N GLY A 264 -13.50 -16.35 -13.55
CA GLY A 264 -12.67 -16.85 -12.45
C GLY A 264 -12.41 -18.35 -12.51
N GLU A 265 -11.63 -18.77 -13.50
CA GLU A 265 -11.00 -20.06 -13.61
C GLU A 265 -9.61 -19.97 -12.96
N GLU A 266 -9.38 -20.95 -12.09
CA GLU A 266 -8.21 -21.13 -11.26
C GLU A 266 -6.94 -21.19 -12.14
N TYR A 267 -6.03 -20.24 -11.90
CA TYR A 267 -4.71 -20.19 -12.54
C TYR A 267 -3.91 -21.45 -12.16
N ASP A 268 -3.74 -22.36 -13.12
CA ASP A 268 -2.88 -23.54 -12.99
C ASP A 268 -1.40 -23.10 -13.12
N ASP A 269 -0.67 -23.21 -12.00
CA ASP A 269 0.69 -22.69 -11.78
C ASP A 269 1.79 -23.48 -12.51
N ASP A 270 1.47 -24.27 -13.53
CA ASP A 270 2.42 -25.13 -14.25
C ASP A 270 2.87 -24.57 -15.61
N THR A 271 2.46 -23.33 -15.94
CA THR A 271 2.89 -22.63 -17.18
C THR A 271 3.51 -21.26 -16.90
N ALA A 272 4.23 -21.11 -15.79
CA ALA A 272 5.14 -19.99 -15.63
C ALA A 272 6.36 -20.20 -16.56
N PRO A 273 6.77 -19.21 -17.39
CA PRO A 273 7.99 -19.34 -18.16
C PRO A 273 9.17 -19.55 -17.21
N GLY A 274 9.90 -20.65 -17.41
CA GLY A 274 10.94 -21.12 -16.50
C GLY A 274 12.11 -20.14 -16.31
N PRO A 275 13.03 -20.47 -15.37
CA PRO A 275 14.15 -19.61 -14.93
C PRO A 275 15.16 -19.24 -16.04
N GLU A 276 15.07 -19.82 -17.24
CA GLU A 276 15.90 -19.50 -18.40
C GLU A 276 15.77 -18.04 -18.86
N ILE A 277 14.58 -17.45 -18.80
CA ILE A 277 14.38 -16.05 -19.24
C ILE A 277 15.06 -15.08 -18.27
N ILE A 278 15.04 -15.38 -16.97
CA ILE A 278 15.69 -14.57 -15.93
C ILE A 278 17.23 -14.72 -16.01
N GLU A 279 17.73 -15.90 -16.37
CA GLU A 279 19.16 -16.11 -16.64
C GLU A 279 19.63 -15.37 -17.90
N LEU A 280 18.81 -15.31 -18.95
CA LEU A 280 19.11 -14.55 -20.17
C LEU A 280 19.15 -13.03 -19.95
N ILE A 281 18.25 -12.51 -19.10
CA ILE A 281 18.21 -11.08 -18.77
C ILE A 281 19.39 -10.69 -17.86
N SER A 282 19.73 -11.50 -16.87
CA SER A 282 20.86 -11.22 -15.96
C SER A 282 22.22 -11.33 -16.64
N ARG A 283 22.39 -12.26 -17.59
CA ARG A 283 23.63 -12.37 -18.38
C ARG A 283 23.83 -11.19 -19.33
N LYS A 284 22.74 -10.57 -19.82
CA LYS A 284 22.80 -9.39 -20.70
C LYS A 284 22.99 -8.08 -19.94
N ALA A 285 22.65 -8.02 -18.66
CA ALA A 285 22.87 -6.86 -17.79
C ALA A 285 24.30 -6.74 -17.22
N ALA A 286 25.15 -7.77 -17.42
CA ALA A 286 26.52 -7.84 -16.91
C ALA A 286 27.62 -7.66 -18.00
N GLN A 287 27.23 -7.41 -19.25
CA GLN A 287 28.10 -7.00 -20.37
C GLN A 287 27.84 -5.54 -20.70
#